data_AF-A0A6G2JPX8-F1
#
_entry.id   AF-A0A6G2JPX8-F1
#
_cell.length_a   1.000
_cell.length_b   1.000
_cell.length_c   1.000
_cell.angle_alpha   90.00
_cell.angle_beta   90.00
_cell.angle_gamma   90.00
#
_symmetry.space_group_name_H-M   'P 1'
#
loop_
_entity.id
_entity.type
_entity.pdbx_description
1 polymer ?
#
loop_
_entity_poly.entity_id
_entity_poly.type
_entity_poly.pdbx_seq_one_letter_code
_entity_poly.pdbx_strand_id
1 'polypeptide(L)'
;MKEVFVGDVAIGGGRPLALIAGPCVIESEAVVMETAERLIATTGQLGIPLVFKSSYAKANRSSAAYYAGPGLHEGLRVLRKVRDLGVPVLSDVHALPEVDEAAEVLDVLQLPAHLSMQTELTLALARTGKPVNVKKGQFLAPEDVASVVSKIESAGNRSILLTERGVSFGYHDLVADMRSLAIMRRTGYPVVFDATHVVRLYGRPSSDASGGTPEFIEPLARAAVAAGCEAVFIETHPRVSEALCDAASMLPLDRLEPLLESLKAIDEVVRPHTVD
;
A
#
# COMPACT_ATOMS: atom_id res chain seq x y z
N MET A 1 3.07 19.53 -6.67
CA MET A 1 2.42 18.46 -5.89
C MET A 1 2.55 18.73 -4.40
N LYS A 2 1.58 18.33 -3.57
CA LYS A 2 1.66 18.44 -2.11
C LYS A 2 2.65 17.42 -1.54
N GLU A 3 3.27 17.78 -0.43
CA GLU A 3 4.04 16.88 0.43
C GLU A 3 3.11 16.34 1.53
N VAL A 4 3.11 15.02 1.75
CA VAL A 4 2.30 14.35 2.77
C VAL A 4 3.22 13.64 3.75
N PHE A 5 3.05 13.92 5.04
CA PHE A 5 3.82 13.30 6.11
C PHE A 5 3.07 12.11 6.69
N VAL A 6 3.74 10.95 6.74
CA VAL A 6 3.29 9.74 7.42
C VAL A 6 4.29 9.47 8.54
N GLY A 7 3.94 9.89 9.77
CA GLY A 7 4.94 10.00 10.83
C GLY A 7 6.02 11.02 10.44
N ASP A 8 7.27 10.57 10.40
CA ASP A 8 8.45 11.33 9.95
C ASP A 8 8.78 11.15 8.46
N VAL A 9 8.08 10.25 7.76
CA VAL A 9 8.27 9.98 6.33
C VAL A 9 7.49 11.00 5.49
N ALA A 10 8.20 11.79 4.68
CA ALA A 10 7.61 12.72 3.72
C ALA A 10 7.50 12.07 2.33
N ILE A 11 6.29 12.04 1.76
CA ILE A 11 5.99 11.48 0.44
C ILE A 11 5.47 12.60 -0.48
N GLY A 12 6.00 12.68 -1.69
CA GLY A 12 5.69 13.73 -2.68
C GLY A 12 6.55 14.97 -2.53
N GLY A 13 6.17 16.08 -3.18
CA GLY A 13 6.91 17.34 -3.11
C GLY A 13 8.36 17.28 -3.62
N GLY A 14 8.68 16.34 -4.51
CA GLY A 14 10.05 16.14 -5.02
C GLY A 14 10.97 15.34 -4.09
N ARG A 15 10.44 14.74 -3.02
CA ARG A 15 11.19 13.83 -2.15
C ARG A 15 11.61 12.53 -2.87
N PRO A 16 12.66 11.85 -2.39
CA PRO A 16 13.03 10.53 -2.90
C PRO A 16 11.87 9.52 -2.82
N LEU A 17 11.90 8.52 -3.70
CA LEU A 17 10.96 7.42 -3.69
C LEU A 17 10.84 6.77 -2.30
N ALA A 18 9.61 6.67 -1.78
CA ALA A 18 9.33 5.94 -0.54
C ALA A 18 8.89 4.49 -0.82
N LEU A 19 9.07 3.63 0.19
CA LEU A 19 8.59 2.25 0.20
C LEU A 19 7.47 2.09 1.23
N ILE A 20 6.36 1.49 0.81
CA ILE A 20 5.32 0.96 1.69
C ILE A 20 5.40 -0.56 1.62
N ALA A 21 5.87 -1.24 2.67
CA ALA A 21 6.10 -2.69 2.59
C ALA A 21 5.90 -3.45 3.91
N GLY A 22 5.61 -4.74 3.77
CA GLY A 22 5.46 -5.70 4.86
C GLY A 22 4.60 -6.89 4.46
N PRO A 23 4.23 -7.77 5.40
CA PRO A 23 3.44 -8.95 5.08
C PRO A 23 1.98 -8.59 4.77
N CYS A 24 1.33 -9.39 3.93
CA CYS A 24 -0.04 -9.14 3.50
C CYS A 24 -1.02 -8.99 4.67
N VAL A 25 -0.94 -9.90 5.63
CA VAL A 25 -1.74 -9.94 6.85
C VAL A 25 -0.82 -10.26 8.02
N ILE A 26 -1.18 -9.84 9.23
CA ILE A 26 -0.47 -10.26 10.44
C ILE A 26 -0.75 -11.74 10.67
N GLU A 27 0.27 -12.58 10.55
CA GLU A 27 0.17 -14.04 10.74
C GLU A 27 0.61 -14.44 12.15
N SER A 28 1.71 -13.85 12.59
CA SER A 28 2.23 -13.92 13.94
C SER A 28 3.10 -12.71 14.24
N GLU A 29 3.25 -12.37 15.52
CA GLU A 29 4.16 -11.30 15.92
C GLU A 29 5.60 -11.57 15.46
N ALA A 30 6.08 -12.81 15.58
CA ALA A 30 7.44 -13.18 15.19
C ALA A 30 7.74 -12.91 13.70
N VAL A 31 6.82 -13.31 12.81
CA VAL A 31 6.95 -13.04 11.36
C VAL A 31 6.94 -11.54 11.07
N VAL A 32 6.05 -10.80 11.72
CA VAL A 32 5.94 -9.36 11.54
C VAL A 32 7.21 -8.64 11.99
N MET A 33 7.75 -8.98 13.17
CA MET A 33 8.96 -8.38 13.70
C MET A 33 10.19 -8.72 12.85
N GLU A 34 10.36 -9.99 12.45
CA GLU A 34 11.45 -10.41 11.54
C GLU A 34 11.40 -9.63 10.21
N THR A 35 10.19 -9.46 9.67
CA THR A 35 9.97 -8.72 8.42
C THR A 35 10.30 -7.24 8.60
N ALA A 36 9.83 -6.62 9.69
CA ALA A 36 10.08 -5.21 9.98
C ALA A 36 11.58 -4.92 10.16
N GLU A 37 12.29 -5.73 10.95
CA GLU A 37 13.72 -5.55 11.20
C GLU A 37 14.54 -5.63 9.91
N ARG A 38 14.24 -6.61 9.04
CA ARG A 38 14.92 -6.71 7.73
C ARG A 38 14.59 -5.55 6.80
N LEU A 39 13.32 -5.13 6.75
CA LEU A 39 12.93 -3.96 5.96
C LEU A 39 13.67 -2.72 6.43
N ILE A 40 13.70 -2.45 7.73
CA ILE A 40 14.41 -1.30 8.33
C ILE A 40 15.90 -1.35 7.98
N ALA A 41 16.54 -2.51 8.12
CA ALA A 41 17.96 -2.66 7.80
C ALA A 41 18.24 -2.38 6.31
N THR A 42 17.49 -3.01 5.40
CA THR A 42 17.66 -2.82 3.96
C THR A 42 17.37 -1.38 3.53
N THR A 43 16.26 -0.79 3.98
CA THR A 43 15.91 0.58 3.58
C THR A 43 16.84 1.61 4.21
N GLY A 44 17.33 1.38 5.43
CA GLY A 44 18.33 2.21 6.07
C GLY A 44 19.67 2.22 5.33
N GLN A 45 20.13 1.06 4.85
CA GLN A 45 21.33 0.95 4.01
C GLN A 45 21.17 1.67 2.67
N LEU A 46 20.00 1.56 2.04
CA LEU A 46 19.71 2.20 0.76
C LEU A 46 19.30 3.67 0.89
N GLY A 47 19.02 4.17 2.09
CA GLY A 47 18.49 5.51 2.33
C GLY A 47 17.09 5.73 1.75
N ILE A 48 16.25 4.69 1.74
CA ILE A 48 14.88 4.73 1.22
C ILE A 48 13.92 4.93 2.40
N PRO A 49 13.01 5.94 2.38
CA PRO A 49 12.00 6.09 3.42
C PRO A 49 11.05 4.88 3.47
N LEU A 50 10.70 4.41 4.66
CA LEU A 50 9.87 3.21 4.86
C LEU A 50 8.61 3.52 5.67
N VAL A 51 7.46 3.09 5.14
CA VAL A 51 6.23 2.89 5.92
C VAL A 51 5.97 1.39 6.00
N PHE A 52 5.93 0.84 7.21
CA PHE A 52 5.64 -0.57 7.39
C PHE A 52 4.14 -0.84 7.19
N LYS A 53 3.80 -1.85 6.41
CA LYS A 53 2.41 -2.25 6.14
C LYS A 53 2.13 -3.66 6.61
N SER A 54 1.03 -3.86 7.34
CA SER A 54 0.37 -5.16 7.42
C SER A 54 -1.09 -5.01 7.81
N SER A 55 -1.95 -5.87 7.27
CA SER A 55 -3.39 -5.86 7.59
C SER A 55 -3.67 -6.62 8.89
N TYR A 56 -4.38 -6.01 9.84
CA TYR A 56 -4.87 -6.72 11.03
C TYR A 56 -6.05 -7.66 10.72
N ALA A 57 -6.79 -7.37 9.65
CA ALA A 57 -7.90 -8.19 9.19
C ALA A 57 -7.99 -8.24 7.66
N LYS A 58 -8.53 -9.34 7.13
CA LYS A 58 -8.91 -9.49 5.71
C LYS A 58 -10.43 -9.64 5.63
N ALA A 59 -11.14 -8.52 5.44
CA ALA A 59 -12.61 -8.48 5.39
C ALA A 59 -13.21 -8.89 4.02
N ASN A 60 -12.38 -9.31 3.06
CA ASN A 60 -12.75 -9.51 1.66
C ASN A 60 -12.25 -10.85 1.08
N ARG A 61 -12.05 -11.87 1.92
CA ARG A 61 -11.67 -13.21 1.47
C ARG A 61 -12.81 -13.85 0.65
N SER A 62 -12.45 -14.69 -0.32
CA SER A 62 -13.43 -15.44 -1.14
C SER A 62 -14.11 -16.59 -0.39
N SER A 63 -13.63 -16.97 0.80
CA SER A 63 -14.24 -17.98 1.66
C SER A 63 -14.08 -17.58 3.13
N ALA A 64 -15.13 -17.82 3.92
CA ALA A 64 -15.14 -17.60 5.37
C ALA A 64 -14.22 -18.58 6.13
N ALA A 65 -13.81 -19.68 5.51
CA ALA A 65 -12.88 -20.65 6.10
C ALA A 65 -11.41 -20.20 6.04
N TYR A 66 -11.10 -19.18 5.24
CA TYR A 66 -9.73 -18.70 5.11
C TYR A 66 -9.32 -17.81 6.30
N TYR A 67 -8.05 -17.89 6.68
CA TYR A 67 -7.49 -17.07 7.74
C TYR A 67 -7.74 -15.58 7.50
N ALA A 68 -8.32 -14.89 8.48
CA ALA A 68 -8.75 -13.52 8.34
C ALA A 68 -7.85 -12.52 9.08
N GLY A 69 -6.74 -12.96 9.68
CA GLY A 69 -5.90 -12.14 10.56
C GLY A 69 -6.29 -12.25 12.04
N PRO A 70 -5.51 -11.62 12.94
CA PRO A 70 -5.74 -11.65 14.38
C PRO A 70 -6.91 -10.75 14.84
N GLY A 71 -7.44 -9.91 13.95
CA GLY A 71 -8.46 -8.92 14.27
C GLY A 71 -7.87 -7.61 14.79
N LEU A 72 -8.74 -6.63 15.02
CA LEU A 72 -8.38 -5.23 15.31
C LEU A 72 -7.44 -5.10 16.51
N HIS A 73 -7.89 -5.47 17.72
CA HIS A 73 -7.14 -5.24 18.96
C HIS A 73 -5.74 -5.87 18.95
N GLU A 74 -5.66 -7.15 18.59
CA GLU A 74 -4.39 -7.89 18.59
C GLU A 74 -3.48 -7.43 17.44
N GLY A 75 -4.05 -7.15 16.25
CA GLY A 75 -3.28 -6.63 15.14
C GLY A 75 -2.70 -5.24 15.42
N LEU A 76 -3.47 -4.33 16.01
CA LEU A 76 -2.98 -3.02 16.44
C LEU A 76 -1.94 -3.14 17.56
N ARG A 77 -2.07 -4.10 18.48
CA ARG A 77 -1.04 -4.39 19.49
C ARG A 77 0.29 -4.78 18.84
N VAL A 78 0.27 -5.60 17.79
CA VAL A 78 1.47 -6.00 17.04
C VAL A 78 2.04 -4.83 16.23
N LEU A 79 1.20 -4.06 15.53
CA LEU A 79 1.66 -2.89 14.76
C LEU A 79 2.25 -1.81 15.65
N ARG A 80 1.77 -1.64 16.89
CA ARG A 80 2.40 -0.74 17.87
C ARG A 80 3.85 -1.14 18.17
N LYS A 81 4.13 -2.44 18.32
CA LYS A 81 5.51 -2.93 18.53
C LYS A 81 6.42 -2.63 17.34
N VAL A 82 5.90 -2.74 16.11
CA VAL A 82 6.66 -2.34 14.91
C VAL A 82 6.90 -0.83 14.91
N ARG A 83 5.88 -0.05 15.27
CA ARG A 83 6.01 1.40 15.38
C ARG A 83 7.06 1.83 16.41
N ASP A 84 7.20 1.09 17.51
CA ASP A 84 8.22 1.30 18.54
C ASP A 84 9.66 1.04 18.04
N LEU A 85 9.83 0.36 16.89
CA LEU A 85 11.13 0.26 16.19
C LEU A 85 11.50 1.55 15.42
N GLY A 86 10.65 2.58 15.46
CA GLY A 86 10.92 3.88 14.84
C GLY A 86 10.51 3.98 13.36
N VAL A 87 9.58 3.15 12.90
CA VAL A 87 8.99 3.28 11.56
C VAL A 87 7.49 3.50 11.62
N PRO A 88 6.92 4.37 10.77
CA PRO A 88 5.48 4.57 10.74
C PRO A 88 4.75 3.33 10.20
N VAL A 89 3.53 3.11 10.68
CA VAL A 89 2.73 1.92 10.34
C VAL A 89 1.43 2.25 9.60
N LEU A 90 1.11 1.40 8.62
CA LEU A 90 -0.09 1.43 7.79
C LEU A 90 -0.88 0.13 7.93
N SER A 91 -2.20 0.24 8.11
CA SER A 91 -3.15 -0.85 7.88
C SER A 91 -4.41 -0.32 7.20
N ASP A 92 -5.15 -1.21 6.56
CA ASP A 92 -6.48 -0.95 6.03
C ASP A 92 -7.57 -1.03 7.09
N VAL A 93 -8.57 -0.15 6.96
CA VAL A 93 -9.73 -0.04 7.85
C VAL A 93 -11.00 -0.42 7.10
N HIS A 94 -11.77 -1.38 7.64
CA HIS A 94 -12.84 -2.05 6.90
C HIS A 94 -14.24 -1.58 7.28
N ALA A 95 -14.40 -1.02 8.47
CA ALA A 95 -15.70 -0.60 9.00
C ALA A 95 -15.61 0.63 9.90
N LEU A 96 -16.72 1.36 10.03
CA LEU A 96 -16.82 2.57 10.86
C LEU A 96 -16.40 2.35 12.33
N PRO A 97 -16.79 1.26 13.01
CA PRO A 97 -16.41 1.06 14.42
C PRO A 97 -14.92 0.83 14.65
N GLU A 98 -14.15 0.54 13.60
CA GLU A 98 -12.70 0.32 13.70
C GLU A 98 -11.90 1.63 13.68
N VAL A 99 -12.49 2.73 13.19
CA VAL A 99 -11.78 3.95 12.80
C VAL A 99 -11.04 4.59 13.97
N ASP A 100 -11.70 4.79 15.10
CA ASP A 100 -11.13 5.51 16.24
C ASP A 100 -9.95 4.73 16.82
N GLU A 101 -10.11 3.44 17.08
CA GLU A 101 -9.05 2.59 17.63
C GLU A 101 -7.88 2.42 16.66
N ALA A 102 -8.17 2.25 15.36
CA ALA A 102 -7.15 2.18 14.33
C ALA A 102 -6.32 3.49 14.28
N ALA A 103 -6.96 4.66 14.40
CA ALA A 103 -6.28 5.95 14.38
C ALA A 103 -5.36 6.20 15.58
N GLU A 104 -5.58 5.54 16.72
CA GLU A 104 -4.68 5.65 17.88
C GLU A 104 -3.29 5.06 17.61
N VAL A 105 -3.20 4.03 16.75
CA VAL A 105 -1.95 3.31 16.49
C VAL A 105 -1.38 3.61 15.11
N LEU A 106 -2.23 3.69 14.09
CA LEU A 106 -1.78 3.83 12.71
C LEU A 106 -1.32 5.26 12.41
N ASP A 107 -0.21 5.39 11.69
CA ASP A 107 0.30 6.68 11.21
C ASP A 107 -0.33 7.06 9.87
N VAL A 108 -0.93 6.09 9.16
CA VAL A 108 -1.73 6.30 7.95
C VAL A 108 -2.83 5.24 7.86
N LEU A 109 -4.04 5.68 7.54
CA LEU A 109 -5.22 4.83 7.44
C LEU A 109 -5.51 4.51 5.98
N GLN A 110 -5.55 3.23 5.61
CA GLN A 110 -5.84 2.85 4.23
C GLN A 110 -7.33 2.57 4.00
N LEU A 111 -7.90 3.26 3.01
CA LEU A 111 -9.24 2.97 2.48
C LEU A 111 -9.14 1.83 1.45
N PRO A 112 -9.75 0.65 1.69
CA PRO A 112 -9.66 -0.50 0.77
C PRO A 112 -10.24 -0.21 -0.62
N ALA A 113 -9.68 -0.86 -1.64
CA ALA A 113 -10.11 -0.69 -3.03
C ALA A 113 -11.60 -0.96 -3.27
N HIS A 114 -12.19 -1.97 -2.61
CA HIS A 114 -13.62 -2.28 -2.73
C HIS A 114 -14.52 -1.27 -2.01
N LEU A 115 -13.96 -0.53 -1.06
CA LEU A 115 -14.67 0.45 -0.23
C LEU A 115 -14.36 1.89 -0.65
N SER A 116 -13.59 2.09 -1.73
CA SER A 116 -13.06 3.40 -2.12
C SER A 116 -14.14 4.45 -2.40
N MET A 117 -15.37 4.03 -2.70
CA MET A 117 -16.51 4.92 -2.94
C MET A 117 -17.45 5.08 -1.74
N GLN A 118 -17.22 4.37 -0.63
CA GLN A 118 -18.07 4.40 0.56
C GLN A 118 -17.92 5.74 1.29
N THR A 119 -18.92 6.61 1.16
CA THR A 119 -18.85 7.99 1.65
C THR A 119 -18.66 8.08 3.16
N GLU A 120 -19.47 7.35 3.95
CA GLU A 120 -19.38 7.43 5.42
C GLU A 120 -18.03 6.97 5.94
N LEU A 121 -17.50 5.85 5.43
CA LEU A 121 -16.17 5.37 5.81
C LEU A 121 -15.09 6.38 5.41
N THR A 122 -15.15 6.92 4.19
CA THR A 122 -14.20 7.93 3.72
C THR A 122 -14.20 9.17 4.62
N LEU A 123 -15.37 9.68 4.98
CA LEU A 123 -15.52 10.84 5.87
C LEU A 123 -15.03 10.53 7.29
N ALA A 124 -15.31 9.34 7.82
CA ALA A 124 -14.84 8.93 9.13
C ALA A 124 -13.31 8.87 9.20
N LEU A 125 -12.66 8.21 8.23
CA LEU A 125 -11.19 8.18 8.12
C LEU A 125 -10.61 9.59 8.01
N ALA A 126 -11.21 10.45 7.19
CA ALA A 126 -10.75 11.81 7.01
C ALA A 126 -10.80 12.64 8.30
N ARG A 127 -11.88 12.52 9.10
CA ARG A 127 -12.08 13.26 10.36
C ARG A 127 -11.07 12.93 11.45
N THR A 128 -10.36 11.80 11.34
CA THR A 128 -9.26 11.45 12.27
C THR A 128 -8.08 12.41 12.17
N GLY A 129 -7.95 13.15 11.05
CA GLY A 129 -6.80 13.99 10.75
C GLY A 129 -5.53 13.22 10.37
N LYS A 130 -5.55 11.87 10.41
CA LYS A 130 -4.44 11.04 9.94
C LYS A 130 -4.35 11.09 8.41
N PRO A 131 -3.15 10.89 7.84
CA PRO A 131 -3.02 10.60 6.42
C PRO A 131 -3.95 9.46 6.00
N VAL A 132 -4.60 9.60 4.84
CA VAL A 132 -5.46 8.58 4.25
C VAL A 132 -4.83 8.05 2.97
N ASN A 133 -4.50 6.76 2.93
CA ASN A 133 -4.09 6.09 1.70
C ASN A 133 -5.30 5.50 0.98
N VAL A 134 -5.67 6.07 -0.17
CA VAL A 134 -6.81 5.62 -0.97
C VAL A 134 -6.34 4.58 -1.98
N LYS A 135 -6.69 3.30 -1.80
CA LYS A 135 -6.52 2.33 -2.89
C LYS A 135 -7.58 2.55 -3.95
N LYS A 136 -7.17 2.84 -5.19
CA LYS A 136 -8.10 2.96 -6.32
C LYS A 136 -8.80 1.62 -6.55
N GLY A 137 -10.13 1.62 -6.53
CA GLY A 137 -10.92 0.46 -6.91
C GLY A 137 -10.56 -0.01 -8.32
N GLN A 138 -10.44 -1.31 -8.54
CA GLN A 138 -10.17 -1.87 -9.88
C GLN A 138 -11.28 -1.57 -10.91
N PHE A 139 -12.41 -1.05 -10.46
CA PHE A 139 -13.56 -0.62 -11.28
C PHE A 139 -13.60 0.90 -11.51
N LEU A 140 -12.66 1.67 -10.94
CA LEU A 140 -12.61 3.12 -11.09
C LEU A 140 -11.61 3.55 -12.16
N ALA A 141 -12.04 4.50 -12.99
CA ALA A 141 -11.14 5.28 -13.83
C ALA A 141 -10.24 6.16 -12.94
N PRO A 142 -9.02 6.51 -13.39
CA PRO A 142 -8.10 7.30 -12.57
C PRO A 142 -8.63 8.72 -12.27
N GLU A 143 -9.35 9.35 -13.19
CA GLU A 143 -10.00 10.66 -12.96
C GLU A 143 -11.07 10.64 -11.86
N ASP A 144 -11.76 9.50 -11.65
CA ASP A 144 -12.84 9.40 -10.67
C ASP A 144 -12.34 9.41 -9.22
N VAL A 145 -11.05 9.17 -9.00
CA VAL A 145 -10.41 9.28 -7.68
C VAL A 145 -10.53 10.71 -7.13
N ALA A 146 -10.66 11.73 -7.99
CA ALA A 146 -10.92 13.10 -7.58
C ALA A 146 -12.20 13.24 -6.72
N SER A 147 -13.21 12.41 -6.95
CA SER A 147 -14.42 12.39 -6.11
C SER A 147 -14.14 11.90 -4.69
N VAL A 148 -13.25 10.92 -4.52
CA VAL A 148 -12.84 10.43 -3.20
C VAL A 148 -11.98 11.48 -2.49
N VAL A 149 -11.05 12.11 -3.20
CA VAL A 149 -10.25 13.24 -2.70
C VAL A 149 -11.16 14.36 -2.18
N SER A 150 -12.19 14.73 -2.95
CA SER A 150 -13.13 15.80 -2.58
C SER A 150 -13.90 15.48 -1.29
N LYS A 151 -14.22 14.20 -1.03
CA LYS A 151 -14.83 13.76 0.23
C LYS A 151 -13.88 13.91 1.42
N ILE A 152 -12.61 13.54 1.24
CA ILE A 152 -11.60 13.67 2.30
C ILE A 152 -11.34 15.15 2.61
N GLU A 153 -11.21 15.98 1.58
CA GLU A 153 -11.00 17.43 1.73
C GLU A 153 -12.20 18.14 2.37
N SER A 154 -13.44 17.73 2.07
CA SER A 154 -14.64 18.33 2.66
C SER A 154 -14.77 18.05 4.17
N ALA A 155 -14.12 16.99 4.65
CA ALA A 155 -13.97 16.71 6.08
C ALA A 155 -12.77 17.42 6.73
N GLY A 156 -12.07 18.28 6.00
CA GLY A 156 -10.97 19.10 6.50
C GLY A 156 -9.58 18.45 6.43
N ASN A 157 -9.45 17.26 5.82
CA ASN A 157 -8.18 16.54 5.75
C ASN A 157 -7.53 16.70 4.37
N ARG A 158 -6.24 17.05 4.35
CA ARG A 158 -5.43 17.24 3.14
C ARG A 158 -4.14 16.44 3.16
N SER A 159 -4.10 15.37 3.95
CA SER A 159 -3.02 14.38 3.98
C SER A 159 -3.50 13.14 3.26
N ILE A 160 -3.33 13.09 1.94
CA ILE A 160 -3.92 12.04 1.08
C ILE A 160 -2.83 11.41 0.22
N LEU A 161 -2.77 10.09 0.20
CA LEU A 161 -1.99 9.30 -0.74
C LEU A 161 -2.95 8.55 -1.67
N LEU A 162 -2.61 8.44 -2.95
CA LEU A 162 -3.43 7.74 -3.95
C LEU A 162 -2.70 6.50 -4.45
N THR A 163 -3.21 5.31 -4.17
CA THR A 163 -2.56 4.06 -4.58
C THR A 163 -3.21 3.47 -5.85
N GLU A 164 -2.47 3.46 -6.96
CA GLU A 164 -2.77 2.65 -8.14
C GLU A 164 -2.49 1.18 -7.85
N ARG A 165 -3.36 0.29 -8.32
CA ARG A 165 -3.28 -1.16 -8.08
C ARG A 165 -3.87 -2.00 -9.20
N GLY A 166 -4.04 -1.40 -10.39
CA GLY A 166 -4.63 -2.00 -11.57
C GLY A 166 -6.11 -1.65 -11.78
N VAL A 167 -6.59 -1.90 -12.99
CA VAL A 167 -8.00 -1.83 -13.41
C VAL A 167 -8.40 -3.17 -14.00
N SER A 168 -9.66 -3.59 -13.81
CA SER A 168 -10.18 -4.85 -14.35
C SER A 168 -10.05 -4.90 -15.87
N PHE A 169 -9.42 -5.96 -16.37
CA PHE A 169 -9.21 -6.19 -17.79
C PHE A 169 -9.85 -7.51 -18.21
N GLY A 170 -11.14 -7.46 -18.53
CA GLY A 170 -11.94 -8.67 -18.71
C GLY A 170 -12.18 -9.39 -17.38
N TYR A 171 -12.24 -10.72 -17.42
CA TYR A 171 -12.46 -11.55 -16.24
C TYR A 171 -11.14 -12.00 -15.62
N HIS A 172 -11.09 -12.02 -14.28
CA HIS A 172 -9.98 -12.56 -13.49
C HIS A 172 -8.63 -11.83 -13.60
N ASP A 173 -8.53 -10.77 -14.39
CA ASP A 173 -7.27 -10.11 -14.68
C ASP A 173 -7.29 -8.60 -14.43
N LEU A 174 -6.10 -8.04 -14.21
CA LEU A 174 -5.86 -6.62 -14.02
C LEU A 174 -4.79 -6.14 -14.99
N VAL A 175 -4.94 -4.89 -15.46
CA VAL A 175 -3.88 -4.18 -16.19
C VAL A 175 -3.51 -2.90 -15.44
N ALA A 176 -2.21 -2.59 -15.37
CA ALA A 176 -1.73 -1.28 -14.93
C ALA A 176 -1.60 -0.34 -16.12
N ASP A 177 -2.47 0.65 -16.18
CA ASP A 177 -2.31 1.79 -17.07
C ASP A 177 -1.38 2.82 -16.43
N MET A 178 -0.14 2.93 -16.93
CA MET A 178 0.84 3.88 -16.38
C MET A 178 0.40 5.36 -16.54
N ARG A 179 -0.53 5.65 -17.46
CA ARG A 179 -1.13 7.00 -17.58
C ARG A 179 -1.93 7.37 -16.34
N SER A 180 -2.51 6.39 -15.64
CA SER A 180 -3.26 6.61 -14.41
C SER A 180 -2.45 7.33 -13.34
N LEU A 181 -1.15 7.08 -13.27
CA LEU A 181 -0.26 7.75 -12.31
C LEU A 181 -0.24 9.26 -12.56
N ALA A 182 -0.05 9.66 -13.82
CA ALA A 182 -0.07 11.07 -14.21
C ALA A 182 -1.47 11.70 -14.07
N ILE A 183 -2.55 10.96 -14.35
CA ILE A 183 -3.91 11.46 -14.22
C ILE A 183 -4.26 11.71 -12.75
N MET A 184 -4.02 10.74 -11.86
CA MET A 184 -4.29 10.88 -10.42
C MET A 184 -3.44 11.98 -9.79
N ARG A 185 -2.20 12.17 -10.24
CA ARG A 185 -1.32 13.26 -9.80
C ARG A 185 -1.93 14.65 -9.97
N ARG A 186 -2.82 14.85 -10.96
CA ARG A 186 -3.52 16.13 -11.19
C ARG A 186 -4.41 16.57 -10.02
N THR A 187 -4.76 15.66 -9.11
CA THR A 187 -5.44 16.00 -7.86
C THR A 187 -4.53 16.77 -6.88
N GLY A 188 -3.22 16.84 -7.17
CA GLY A 188 -2.22 17.52 -6.37
C GLY A 188 -1.62 16.67 -5.25
N TYR A 189 -1.99 15.39 -5.16
CA TYR A 189 -1.54 14.47 -4.11
C TYR A 189 -0.52 13.44 -4.60
N PRO A 190 0.35 12.92 -3.72
CA PRO A 190 1.29 11.86 -4.07
C PRO A 190 0.59 10.57 -4.49
N VAL A 191 1.17 9.90 -5.47
CA VAL A 191 0.69 8.66 -6.05
C VAL A 191 1.64 7.51 -5.70
N VAL A 192 1.06 6.45 -5.15
CA VAL A 192 1.72 5.19 -4.81
C VAL A 192 1.38 4.16 -5.88
N PHE A 193 2.32 3.30 -6.24
CA PHE A 193 2.06 2.14 -7.10
C PHE A 193 2.15 0.83 -6.33
N ASP A 194 1.04 0.09 -6.25
CA ASP A 194 0.95 -1.24 -5.63
C ASP A 194 1.31 -2.33 -6.61
N ALA A 195 2.60 -2.69 -6.59
CA ALA A 195 3.18 -3.67 -7.49
C ALA A 195 2.75 -5.11 -7.14
N THR A 196 2.29 -5.36 -5.91
CA THR A 196 1.86 -6.70 -5.47
C THR A 196 0.43 -7.00 -5.90
N HIS A 197 -0.50 -6.06 -5.71
CA HIS A 197 -1.91 -6.37 -5.98
C HIS A 197 -2.27 -6.27 -7.47
N VAL A 198 -1.50 -5.54 -8.27
CA VAL A 198 -1.71 -5.48 -9.73
C VAL A 198 -1.44 -6.84 -10.40
N VAL A 199 -0.56 -7.67 -9.83
CA VAL A 199 -0.23 -9.01 -10.36
C VAL A 199 -1.15 -10.11 -9.79
N ARG A 200 -2.27 -9.74 -9.17
CA ARG A 200 -3.23 -10.69 -8.60
C ARG A 200 -4.27 -11.12 -9.64
N LEU A 201 -4.42 -12.43 -9.82
CA LEU A 201 -5.45 -13.02 -10.68
C LEU A 201 -6.75 -13.30 -9.91
N TYR A 202 -7.67 -12.35 -9.95
CA TYR A 202 -8.93 -12.37 -9.22
C TYR A 202 -9.79 -13.61 -9.49
N GLY A 203 -10.54 -14.07 -8.49
CA GLY A 203 -11.39 -15.27 -8.60
C GLY A 203 -10.65 -16.59 -8.37
N ARG A 204 -9.32 -16.59 -8.32
CA ARG A 204 -8.52 -17.70 -7.79
C ARG A 204 -8.24 -17.48 -6.30
N PRO A 205 -8.33 -18.48 -5.42
CA PRO A 205 -7.95 -18.31 -4.01
C PRO A 205 -6.49 -17.92 -3.85
N SER A 206 -6.15 -17.18 -2.80
CA SER A 206 -4.77 -16.76 -2.57
C SER A 206 -3.81 -17.90 -2.18
N SER A 207 -4.36 -19.06 -1.81
CA SER A 207 -3.60 -20.30 -1.57
C SER A 207 -3.26 -21.06 -2.86
N ASP A 208 -3.87 -20.68 -3.99
CA ASP A 208 -3.56 -21.26 -5.29
C ASP A 208 -2.31 -20.57 -5.84
N ALA A 209 -1.25 -21.34 -6.12
CA ALA A 209 0.00 -20.81 -6.68
C ALA A 209 -0.20 -20.13 -8.04
N SER A 210 -1.27 -20.46 -8.77
CA SER A 210 -1.67 -19.78 -10.01
C SER A 210 -2.53 -18.53 -9.76
N GLY A 211 -2.67 -18.10 -8.50
CA GLY A 211 -3.44 -16.93 -8.08
C GLY A 211 -2.76 -15.59 -8.37
N GLY A 212 -1.51 -15.58 -8.81
CA GLY A 212 -0.83 -14.35 -9.19
C GLY A 212 0.38 -14.61 -10.09
N THR A 213 1.02 -13.52 -10.48
CA THR A 213 2.16 -13.51 -11.40
C THR A 213 3.30 -12.64 -10.83
N PRO A 214 3.92 -13.07 -9.71
CA PRO A 214 4.89 -12.26 -8.96
C PRO A 214 6.15 -11.93 -9.77
N GLU A 215 6.44 -12.67 -10.84
CA GLU A 215 7.48 -12.36 -11.81
C GLU A 215 7.31 -10.98 -12.48
N PHE A 216 6.09 -10.42 -12.48
CA PHE A 216 5.83 -9.10 -13.04
C PHE A 216 5.93 -7.95 -12.04
N ILE A 217 6.16 -8.21 -10.74
CA ILE A 217 6.35 -7.15 -9.73
C ILE A 217 7.50 -6.23 -10.12
N GLU A 218 8.66 -6.81 -10.43
CA GLU A 218 9.88 -6.07 -10.76
C GLU A 218 9.73 -5.19 -12.03
N PRO A 219 9.30 -5.70 -13.20
CA PRO A 219 9.14 -4.85 -14.37
C PRO A 219 8.04 -3.79 -14.21
N LEU A 220 6.93 -4.09 -13.52
CA LEU A 220 5.85 -3.12 -13.30
C LEU A 220 6.26 -2.02 -12.31
N ALA A 221 6.96 -2.36 -11.23
CA ALA A 221 7.48 -1.38 -10.28
C ALA A 221 8.48 -0.44 -10.98
N ARG A 222 9.39 -0.97 -11.81
CA ARG A 222 10.31 -0.14 -12.62
C ARG A 222 9.57 0.81 -13.54
N ALA A 223 8.54 0.31 -14.24
CA ALA A 223 7.73 1.13 -15.14
C ALA A 223 6.99 2.25 -14.39
N ALA A 224 6.45 1.95 -13.21
CA ALA A 224 5.73 2.93 -12.39
C ALA A 224 6.66 4.01 -11.82
N VAL A 225 7.86 3.62 -11.33
CA VAL A 225 8.86 4.58 -10.88
C VAL A 225 9.36 5.43 -12.04
N ALA A 226 9.60 4.85 -13.22
CA ALA A 226 9.95 5.61 -14.43
C ALA A 226 8.85 6.59 -14.88
N ALA A 227 7.57 6.25 -14.64
CA ALA A 227 6.42 7.14 -14.82
C ALA A 227 6.23 8.16 -13.66
N GLY A 228 7.10 8.09 -12.66
CA GLY A 228 7.28 9.09 -11.61
C GLY A 228 6.47 8.88 -10.34
N CYS A 229 5.91 7.70 -10.04
CA CYS A 229 5.17 7.51 -8.78
C CYS A 229 6.05 7.83 -7.55
N GLU A 230 5.46 8.43 -6.52
CA GLU A 230 6.19 8.95 -5.35
C GLU A 230 6.49 7.87 -4.30
N ALA A 231 5.78 6.75 -4.35
CA ALA A 231 6.10 5.57 -3.57
C ALA A 231 5.75 4.29 -4.31
N VAL A 232 6.37 3.18 -3.89
CA VAL A 232 5.96 1.83 -4.28
C VAL A 232 5.40 1.08 -3.08
N PHE A 233 4.34 0.33 -3.30
CA PHE A 233 3.74 -0.57 -2.32
C PHE A 233 4.03 -2.01 -2.71
N ILE A 234 4.68 -2.76 -1.81
CA ILE A 234 5.11 -4.14 -2.04
C ILE A 234 4.81 -4.98 -0.80
N GLU A 235 4.01 -6.02 -0.95
CA GLU A 235 3.88 -7.06 0.08
C GLU A 235 5.00 -8.09 -0.08
N THR A 236 5.58 -8.46 1.06
CA THR A 236 6.73 -9.36 1.11
C THR A 236 6.65 -10.27 2.34
N HIS A 237 7.28 -11.43 2.25
CA HIS A 237 7.30 -12.40 3.34
C HIS A 237 8.67 -13.12 3.40
N PRO A 238 9.19 -13.44 4.59
CA PRO A 238 10.40 -14.23 4.74
C PRO A 238 10.37 -15.59 4.04
N ARG A 239 9.19 -16.20 4.02
CA ARG A 239 8.93 -17.56 3.56
C ARG A 239 7.63 -17.57 2.76
N VAL A 240 7.61 -17.00 1.55
CA VAL A 240 6.36 -16.70 0.81
C VAL A 240 5.43 -17.91 0.69
N SER A 241 5.99 -19.11 0.55
CA SER A 241 5.23 -20.37 0.49
C SER A 241 4.40 -20.70 1.74
N GLU A 242 4.73 -20.10 2.89
CA GLU A 242 4.04 -20.30 4.17
C GLU A 242 2.98 -19.22 4.45
N ALA A 243 2.91 -18.17 3.62
CA ALA A 243 2.07 -17.02 3.89
C ALA A 243 0.56 -17.36 3.83
N LEU A 244 -0.20 -16.91 4.84
CA LEU A 244 -1.63 -17.22 5.00
C LEU A 244 -2.60 -16.40 4.11
N CYS A 245 -2.09 -15.39 3.40
CA CYS A 245 -2.85 -14.58 2.44
C CYS A 245 -1.94 -14.07 1.33
N ASP A 246 -2.44 -13.99 0.10
CA ASP A 246 -1.76 -13.49 -1.12
C ASP A 246 -0.33 -13.98 -1.38
N ALA A 247 0.01 -15.20 -0.91
CA ALA A 247 1.28 -15.86 -1.16
C ALA A 247 1.65 -15.87 -2.66
N ALA A 248 0.67 -16.11 -3.54
CA ALA A 248 0.88 -16.16 -4.98
C ALA A 248 1.19 -14.81 -5.66
N SER A 249 1.19 -13.69 -4.92
CA SER A 249 1.44 -12.36 -5.46
C SER A 249 2.53 -11.59 -4.70
N MET A 250 3.13 -12.19 -3.67
CA MET A 250 4.16 -11.54 -2.85
C MET A 250 5.56 -11.66 -3.46
N LEU A 251 6.37 -10.62 -3.24
CA LEU A 251 7.79 -10.67 -3.54
C LEU A 251 8.53 -11.35 -2.37
N PRO A 252 9.37 -12.38 -2.61
CA PRO A 252 10.25 -12.91 -1.58
C PRO A 252 11.14 -11.82 -0.97
N LEU A 253 11.30 -11.80 0.35
CA LEU A 253 11.98 -10.70 1.04
C LEU A 253 13.48 -10.61 0.68
N ASP A 254 14.13 -11.73 0.39
CA ASP A 254 15.50 -11.77 -0.13
C ASP A 254 15.65 -11.16 -1.55
N ARG A 255 14.54 -11.00 -2.28
CA ARG A 255 14.51 -10.36 -3.60
C ARG A 255 14.23 -8.86 -3.55
N LEU A 256 13.88 -8.33 -2.37
CA LEU A 256 13.51 -6.93 -2.22
C LEU A 256 14.68 -5.97 -2.40
N GLU A 257 15.84 -6.24 -1.78
CA GLU A 257 17.00 -5.35 -1.84
C GLU A 257 17.48 -5.09 -3.29
N PRO A 258 17.72 -6.12 -4.15
CA PRO A 258 18.09 -5.87 -5.54
C PRO A 258 17.03 -5.11 -6.35
N LEU A 259 15.75 -5.30 -6.03
CA LEU A 259 14.68 -4.53 -6.64
C LEU A 259 14.78 -3.06 -6.23
N LEU A 260 14.91 -2.77 -4.93
CA LEU A 260 14.99 -1.41 -4.40
C LEU A 260 16.20 -0.64 -4.93
N GLU A 261 17.36 -1.28 -5.08
CA GLU A 261 18.53 -0.68 -5.74
C GLU A 261 18.18 -0.20 -7.15
N SER A 262 17.51 -1.06 -7.92
CA SER A 262 17.06 -0.73 -9.28
C SER A 262 16.02 0.39 -9.30
N LEU A 263 15.06 0.38 -8.37
CA LEU A 263 14.02 1.41 -8.30
C LEU A 263 14.61 2.76 -7.90
N LYS A 264 15.53 2.79 -6.93
CA LYS A 264 16.25 3.99 -6.52
C LYS A 264 17.03 4.60 -7.69
N ALA A 265 17.77 3.78 -8.44
CA ALA A 265 18.52 4.27 -9.61
C ALA A 265 17.61 4.89 -10.68
N ILE A 266 16.41 4.31 -10.91
CA ILE A 266 15.43 4.89 -11.84
C ILE A 266 14.88 6.20 -11.27
N ASP A 267 14.51 6.24 -9.98
CA ASP A 267 13.99 7.42 -9.30
C ASP A 267 14.97 8.60 -9.40
N GLU A 268 16.24 8.38 -9.12
CA GLU A 268 17.29 9.41 -9.19
C GLU A 268 17.40 10.06 -10.59
N VAL A 269 17.10 9.30 -11.65
CA VAL A 269 17.09 9.82 -13.03
C VAL A 269 15.81 10.62 -13.29
N VAL A 270 14.64 10.16 -12.86
CA VAL A 270 13.35 10.74 -13.28
C VAL A 270 12.80 11.80 -12.32
N ARG A 271 13.08 11.71 -11.01
CA ARG A 271 12.56 12.62 -9.97
C ARG A 271 12.90 14.09 -10.24
N PRO A 272 14.12 14.46 -10.68
CA PRO A 272 14.45 15.85 -11.01
C PRO A 272 13.69 16.40 -12.24
N HIS A 273 13.14 15.51 -13.06
CA HIS A 273 12.45 15.85 -14.32
C HIS A 273 10.93 15.67 -14.23
N THR A 274 10.41 15.26 -13.07
CA THR A 274 8.96 15.13 -12.88
C THR A 274 8.39 16.53 -12.73
N VAL A 275 7.83 17.06 -13.83
CA VAL A 275 7.18 18.38 -13.85
C VAL A 275 5.81 18.27 -13.19
N ASP A 276 5.54 19.17 -12.26
CA ASP A 276 4.24 19.37 -11.61
C ASP A 276 3.16 19.86 -12.59
#